data_AF-A0A285RXR0-F1
#
_entry.id   AF-A0A285RXR0-F1
#
_cell.length_a   1.000
_cell.length_b   1.000
_cell.length_c   1.000
_cell.angle_alpha   90.00
_cell.angle_beta   90.00
_cell.angle_gamma   90.00
#
_symmetry.space_group_name_H-M   'P 1'
#
loop_
_entity.id
_entity.type
_entity.pdbx_description
1 polymer ?
#
loop_
_entity_poly.entity_id
_entity_poly.type
_entity_poly.pdbx_seq_one_letter_code
_entity_poly.pdbx_strand_id
1 'polypeptide(L)'
;MSDAIYLFEVKNFEGDFYYQSNRFYMRPKTEIVDPLIQLKRTESLLSMLLQKIGYNIPINAWVVFINSEFTLYQSPLDLPLIFPTQINRFLKQLDTNTSKVSQKHRALAEKLCSLHVQDNPYKQLPSYEYDQLRKGIACDMCNGLLVLVEGKKCICTKCGHHETVESAVLRSVKEFKLLFPNERVTTNAIFDWCKVVTSKRRINRILSKNYKIVGTHQWAYYE
;
A
#
# COMPACT_ATOMS: atom_id res chain seq x y z
N MET A 1 -11.54 -11.51 32.91
CA MET A 1 -12.22 -11.38 31.60
C MET A 1 -11.71 -12.49 30.70
N SER A 2 -12.58 -13.10 29.89
CA SER A 2 -12.22 -14.22 29.00
C SER A 2 -11.32 -13.76 27.86
N ASP A 3 -10.43 -14.63 27.39
CA ASP A 3 -9.67 -14.39 26.16
C ASP A 3 -10.64 -14.02 25.01
N ALA A 4 -10.35 -12.93 24.31
CA ALA A 4 -11.16 -12.41 23.22
C ALA A 4 -10.28 -11.86 22.09
N ILE A 5 -10.78 -11.93 20.86
CA ILE A 5 -10.15 -11.29 19.69
C ILE A 5 -10.81 -9.94 19.48
N TYR A 6 -10.01 -8.89 19.38
CA TYR A 6 -10.49 -7.55 19.05
C TYR A 6 -10.30 -7.29 17.56
N LEU A 7 -11.39 -7.01 16.86
CA LEU A 7 -11.42 -6.73 15.42
C LEU A 7 -11.74 -5.24 15.22
N PHE A 8 -10.90 -4.54 14.44
CA PHE A 8 -11.06 -3.12 14.18
C PHE A 8 -11.22 -2.85 12.68
N GLU A 9 -12.35 -2.25 12.29
CA GLU A 9 -12.58 -1.68 10.96
C GLU A 9 -12.22 -0.19 11.01
N VAL A 10 -11.00 0.15 10.57
CA VAL A 10 -10.45 1.51 10.69
C VAL A 10 -10.84 2.37 9.49
N LYS A 11 -11.42 3.55 9.74
CA LYS A 11 -11.80 4.55 8.73
C LYS A 11 -11.10 5.88 8.97
N ASN A 12 -10.52 6.45 7.92
CA ASN A 12 -9.93 7.79 7.92
C ASN A 12 -10.83 8.81 7.20
N PHE A 13 -12.11 8.86 7.58
CA PHE A 13 -13.08 9.78 6.99
C PHE A 13 -12.90 11.19 7.56
N GLU A 14 -12.97 12.21 6.71
CA GLU A 14 -12.81 13.63 7.08
C GLU A 14 -14.12 14.39 6.88
N GLY A 15 -14.48 15.25 7.82
CA GLY A 15 -15.65 16.12 7.74
C GLY A 15 -16.92 15.55 8.35
N ASP A 16 -18.05 16.05 7.85
CA ASP A 16 -19.38 15.87 8.42
C ASP A 16 -20.14 14.68 7.81
N PHE A 17 -20.48 13.71 8.64
CA PHE A 17 -21.28 12.54 8.30
C PHE A 17 -22.54 12.48 9.16
N TYR A 18 -23.56 11.79 8.69
CA TYR A 18 -24.73 11.49 9.51
C TYR A 18 -25.23 10.07 9.25
N TYR A 19 -25.78 9.46 10.30
CA TYR A 19 -26.37 8.12 10.22
C TYR A 19 -27.89 8.25 10.22
N GLN A 20 -28.55 7.79 9.15
CA GLN A 20 -29.99 7.89 9.00
C GLN A 20 -30.55 6.62 8.36
N SER A 21 -31.63 6.07 8.93
CA SER A 21 -32.34 4.90 8.37
C SER A 21 -31.41 3.72 8.07
N ASN A 22 -30.50 3.42 9.00
CA ASN A 22 -29.49 2.37 8.89
C ASN A 22 -28.51 2.52 7.71
N ARG A 23 -28.18 3.77 7.35
CA ARG A 23 -27.22 4.10 6.29
C ARG A 23 -26.34 5.26 6.70
N PHE A 24 -25.10 5.24 6.20
CA PHE A 24 -24.16 6.35 6.35
C PHE A 24 -24.24 7.31 5.17
N TYR A 25 -24.22 8.60 5.50
CA TYR A 25 -24.20 9.66 4.51
C TYR A 25 -23.11 10.67 4.87
N MET A 26 -22.48 11.23 3.85
CA MET A 26 -21.64 12.42 3.93
C MET A 26 -22.50 13.65 3.60
N ARG A 27 -22.34 14.75 4.32
CA ARG A 27 -23.06 16.00 3.99
C ARG A 27 -22.63 16.51 2.60
N PRO A 28 -23.57 17.05 1.80
CA PRO A 28 -24.96 17.32 2.15
C PRO A 28 -25.92 16.12 2.08
N LYS A 29 -25.70 15.12 1.21
CA LYS A 29 -26.57 13.93 1.09
C LYS A 29 -25.95 12.77 0.28
N THR A 30 -24.64 12.61 0.31
CA THR A 30 -23.96 11.56 -0.47
C THR A 30 -23.95 10.27 0.34
N GLU A 31 -24.71 9.26 -0.09
CA GLU A 31 -24.65 7.93 0.53
C GLU A 31 -23.26 7.32 0.33
N ILE A 32 -22.69 6.79 1.41
CA ILE A 32 -21.42 6.08 1.39
C ILE A 32 -21.63 4.63 1.82
N VAL A 33 -20.66 3.78 1.50
CA VAL A 33 -20.69 2.39 1.96
C VAL A 33 -20.62 2.36 3.48
N ASP A 34 -21.62 1.74 4.10
CA ASP A 34 -21.74 1.63 5.56
C ASP A 34 -20.57 0.80 6.15
N PRO A 35 -19.71 1.41 6.99
CA PRO A 35 -18.64 0.71 7.68
C PRO A 35 -19.12 -0.46 8.57
N LEU A 36 -20.35 -0.41 9.09
CA LEU A 36 -20.92 -1.47 9.93
C LEU A 36 -21.26 -2.71 9.13
N ILE A 37 -21.66 -2.57 7.87
CA ILE A 37 -21.87 -3.70 6.97
C ILE A 37 -20.53 -4.40 6.70
N GLN A 38 -19.46 -3.61 6.48
CA GLN A 38 -18.11 -4.14 6.31
C GLN A 38 -17.64 -4.87 7.58
N LEU A 39 -17.82 -4.26 8.75
CA LEU A 39 -17.50 -4.87 10.04
C LEU A 39 -18.19 -6.22 10.23
N LYS A 40 -19.52 -6.27 10.07
CA LYS A 40 -20.33 -7.49 10.24
C LYS A 40 -19.88 -8.61 9.29
N ARG A 41 -19.56 -8.27 8.04
CA ARG A 41 -19.04 -9.22 7.06
C ARG A 41 -17.70 -9.78 7.49
N THR A 42 -16.76 -8.93 7.89
CA THR A 42 -15.42 -9.34 8.33
C THR A 42 -15.48 -10.18 9.60
N GLU A 43 -16.30 -9.79 10.57
CA GLU A 43 -16.55 -10.54 11.81
C GLU A 43 -17.08 -11.95 11.52
N SER A 44 -18.09 -12.07 10.66
CA SER A 44 -18.68 -13.36 10.28
C SER A 44 -17.64 -14.27 9.60
N LEU A 45 -16.84 -13.72 8.69
CA LEU A 45 -15.77 -14.46 8.00
C LEU A 45 -14.69 -14.93 8.97
N LEU A 46 -14.26 -14.07 9.89
CA LEU A 46 -13.27 -14.42 10.92
C LEU A 46 -13.80 -15.49 11.87
N SER A 47 -15.07 -15.38 12.30
CA SER A 47 -15.71 -16.38 13.16
C SER A 47 -15.74 -17.77 12.49
N MET A 48 -16.17 -17.84 11.22
CA MET A 48 -16.13 -19.09 10.45
C MET A 48 -14.72 -19.64 10.28
N LEU A 49 -13.73 -18.77 10.04
CA LEU A 49 -12.33 -19.17 9.95
C LEU A 49 -11.84 -19.79 11.26
N LEU A 50 -12.07 -19.13 12.40
CA LEU A 50 -11.66 -19.61 13.72
C LEU A 50 -12.28 -20.97 14.03
N GLN A 51 -13.58 -21.13 13.79
CA GLN A 51 -14.27 -22.42 13.96
C GLN A 51 -13.63 -23.52 13.09
N LYS A 52 -13.33 -23.22 11.82
CA LYS A 52 -12.70 -24.16 10.89
C LYS A 52 -11.30 -24.60 11.37
N ILE A 53 -10.55 -23.73 12.04
CA ILE A 53 -9.23 -24.08 12.61
C ILE A 53 -9.29 -24.58 14.06
N GLY A 54 -10.49 -24.81 14.60
CA GLY A 54 -10.70 -25.44 15.91
C GLY A 54 -10.66 -24.47 17.10
N TYR A 55 -10.83 -23.17 16.88
CA TYR A 55 -10.85 -22.15 17.93
C TYR A 55 -12.25 -21.58 18.13
N ASN A 56 -12.68 -21.49 19.39
CA ASN A 56 -13.94 -20.88 19.79
C ASN A 56 -13.66 -19.71 20.77
N ILE A 57 -13.21 -18.59 20.22
CA ILE A 57 -12.84 -17.38 20.97
C ILE A 57 -13.83 -16.27 20.59
N PRO A 58 -14.42 -15.54 21.55
CA PRO A 58 -15.31 -14.42 21.25
C PRO A 58 -14.58 -13.32 20.46
N ILE A 59 -15.29 -12.73 19.50
CA ILE A 59 -14.80 -11.59 18.71
C ILE A 59 -15.53 -10.33 19.19
N ASN A 60 -14.77 -9.30 19.57
CA ASN A 60 -15.27 -7.97 19.87
C ASN A 60 -14.92 -7.05 18.69
N ALA A 61 -15.90 -6.71 17.88
CA ALA A 61 -15.71 -5.96 16.63
C ALA A 61 -16.13 -4.49 16.78
N TRP A 62 -15.30 -3.55 16.31
CA TRP A 62 -15.55 -2.11 16.37
C TRP A 62 -15.18 -1.41 15.06
N VAL A 63 -15.95 -0.41 14.66
CA VAL A 63 -15.52 0.58 13.65
C VAL A 63 -14.78 1.71 14.37
N VAL A 64 -13.60 2.09 13.88
CA VAL A 64 -12.75 3.12 14.49
C VAL A 64 -12.53 4.25 13.50
N PHE A 65 -12.95 5.47 13.87
CA PHE A 65 -12.69 6.68 13.09
C PHE A 65 -11.47 7.40 13.65
N ILE A 66 -10.42 7.59 12.83
CA ILE A 66 -9.12 8.10 13.30
C ILE A 66 -8.86 9.58 12.98
N ASN A 67 -9.59 10.18 12.04
CA ASN A 67 -9.39 11.58 11.66
C ASN A 67 -10.00 12.51 12.71
N SER A 68 -9.22 13.47 13.23
CA SER A 68 -9.69 14.43 14.24
C SER A 68 -10.82 15.35 13.77
N GLU A 69 -10.98 15.55 12.46
CA GLU A 69 -12.01 16.37 11.84
C GLU A 69 -13.27 15.56 11.47
N PHE A 70 -13.34 14.30 11.89
CA PHE A 70 -14.53 13.47 11.69
C PHE A 70 -15.64 13.81 12.68
N THR A 71 -16.84 14.07 12.15
CA THR A 71 -18.07 14.20 12.95
C THR A 71 -19.15 13.30 12.41
N LEU A 72 -19.80 12.52 13.29
CA LEU A 72 -20.98 11.71 12.96
C LEU A 72 -22.22 12.22 13.69
N TYR A 73 -23.09 12.93 12.98
CA TYR A 73 -24.40 13.31 13.47
C TYR A 73 -25.34 12.12 13.53
N GLN A 74 -26.30 12.18 14.46
CA GLN A 74 -27.34 11.15 14.63
C GLN A 74 -26.76 9.75 14.90
N SER A 75 -25.54 9.66 15.46
CA SER A 75 -24.95 8.38 15.84
C SER A 75 -25.78 7.71 16.95
N PRO A 76 -26.30 6.50 16.71
CA PRO A 76 -26.90 5.70 17.78
C PRO A 76 -25.83 5.28 18.81
N LEU A 77 -26.25 5.13 20.07
CA LEU A 77 -25.37 4.81 21.20
C LEU A 77 -25.01 3.32 21.30
N ASP A 78 -25.83 2.47 20.70
CA ASP A 78 -25.75 1.02 20.71
C ASP A 78 -24.84 0.45 19.61
N LEU A 79 -24.37 1.28 18.69
CA LEU A 79 -23.49 0.85 17.62
C LEU A 79 -22.03 0.74 18.10
N PRO A 80 -21.27 -0.24 17.59
CA PRO A 80 -19.88 -0.45 17.99
C PRO A 80 -18.94 0.54 17.27
N LEU A 81 -19.09 1.83 17.57
CA LEU A 81 -18.32 2.92 16.98
C LEU A 81 -17.36 3.51 18.01
N ILE A 82 -16.11 3.74 17.59
CA ILE A 82 -15.10 4.46 18.35
C ILE A 82 -14.75 5.73 17.59
N PHE A 83 -15.00 6.87 18.21
CA PHE A 83 -14.70 8.19 17.67
C PHE A 83 -13.25 8.61 17.98
N PRO A 84 -12.69 9.58 17.23
CA PRO A 84 -11.30 10.02 17.40
C PRO A 84 -10.98 10.42 18.84
N THR A 85 -11.92 11.10 19.50
CA THR A 85 -11.82 11.56 20.89
C THR A 85 -11.85 10.44 21.93
N GLN A 86 -12.31 9.24 21.55
CA GLN A 86 -12.46 8.08 22.44
C GLN A 86 -11.30 7.09 22.34
N ILE A 87 -10.51 7.14 21.27
CA ILE A 87 -9.42 6.17 20.99
C ILE A 87 -8.47 6.03 22.18
N ASN A 88 -7.96 7.15 22.70
CA ASN A 88 -6.99 7.12 23.80
C ASN A 88 -7.57 6.48 25.07
N ARG A 89 -8.86 6.73 25.38
CA ARG A 89 -9.52 6.12 26.54
C ARG A 89 -9.71 4.62 26.31
N PHE A 90 -10.09 4.24 25.09
CA PHE A 90 -10.31 2.85 24.73
C PHE A 90 -9.01 2.03 24.79
N LEU A 91 -7.90 2.55 24.27
CA LEU A 91 -6.58 1.89 24.35
C LEU A 91 -6.15 1.69 25.81
N LYS A 92 -6.30 2.71 26.67
CA LYS A 92 -6.02 2.58 28.10
C LYS A 92 -6.86 1.50 28.77
N GLN A 93 -8.12 1.33 28.37
CA GLN A 93 -8.98 0.25 28.87
C GLN A 93 -8.48 -1.12 28.41
N LEU A 94 -8.01 -1.25 27.17
CA LEU A 94 -7.40 -2.50 26.70
C LEU A 94 -6.14 -2.85 27.48
N ASP A 95 -5.29 -1.87 27.80
CA ASP A 95 -4.04 -2.07 28.55
C ASP A 95 -4.26 -2.53 30.00
N THR A 96 -5.46 -2.32 30.58
CA THR A 96 -5.78 -2.87 31.90
C THR A 96 -5.88 -4.40 31.91
N ASN A 97 -5.95 -5.04 30.75
CA ASN A 97 -5.96 -6.50 30.66
C ASN A 97 -4.55 -7.07 30.87
N THR A 98 -4.35 -7.68 32.03
CA THR A 98 -3.08 -8.31 32.43
C THR A 98 -2.96 -9.78 32.02
N SER A 99 -3.83 -10.27 31.12
CA SER A 99 -3.83 -11.66 30.67
C SER A 99 -2.49 -12.01 30.02
N LYS A 100 -1.80 -13.01 30.57
CA LYS A 100 -0.53 -13.47 30.04
C LYS A 100 -0.72 -14.15 28.70
N VAL A 101 0.17 -13.88 27.74
CA VAL A 101 0.19 -14.57 26.46
C VAL A 101 0.48 -16.05 26.68
N SER A 102 -0.49 -16.90 26.36
CA SER A 102 -0.38 -18.35 26.50
C SER A 102 0.20 -19.00 25.23
N GLN A 103 0.62 -20.26 25.33
CA GLN A 103 1.03 -21.05 24.16
C GLN A 103 -0.11 -21.19 23.15
N LYS A 104 -1.37 -21.23 23.60
CA LYS A 104 -2.55 -21.27 22.72
C LYS A 104 -2.66 -20.01 21.87
N HIS A 105 -2.35 -18.83 22.44
CA HIS A 105 -2.35 -17.56 21.71
C HIS A 105 -1.28 -17.54 20.61
N ARG A 106 -0.07 -18.03 20.93
CA ARG A 106 1.02 -18.14 19.96
C ARG A 106 0.68 -19.11 18.82
N ALA A 107 0.17 -20.29 19.16
CA ALA A 107 -0.24 -21.27 18.17
C ALA A 107 -1.35 -20.73 17.24
N LEU A 108 -2.31 -19.97 17.77
CA LEU A 108 -3.33 -19.31 16.96
C LEU A 108 -2.71 -18.27 16.01
N ALA A 109 -1.83 -17.41 16.53
CA ALA A 109 -1.16 -16.39 15.73
C ALA A 109 -0.33 -17.00 14.60
N GLU A 110 0.47 -18.02 14.89
CA GLU A 110 1.23 -18.78 13.88
C GLU A 110 0.32 -19.42 12.84
N LYS A 111 -0.82 -19.98 13.28
CA LYS A 111 -1.80 -20.57 12.36
C LYS A 111 -2.41 -19.51 11.44
N LEU A 112 -2.80 -18.36 11.97
CA LEU A 112 -3.32 -17.25 11.16
C LEU A 112 -2.26 -16.74 10.15
N CYS A 113 -1.00 -16.59 10.57
CA CYS A 113 0.10 -16.25 9.68
C CYS A 113 0.30 -17.28 8.56
N SER A 114 0.16 -18.58 8.85
CA SER A 114 0.27 -19.64 7.84
C SER A 114 -0.86 -19.64 6.80
N LEU A 115 -2.01 -19.07 7.15
CA LEU A 115 -3.17 -18.93 6.26
C LEU A 115 -3.17 -17.61 5.49
N HIS A 116 -2.23 -16.71 5.81
CA HIS A 116 -2.13 -15.42 5.15
C HIS A 116 -1.76 -15.61 3.67
N VAL A 117 -2.66 -15.18 2.80
CA VAL A 117 -2.43 -15.18 1.36
C VAL A 117 -1.55 -13.97 1.03
N GLN A 118 -0.26 -14.21 0.78
CA GLN A 118 0.71 -13.14 0.49
C GLN A 118 0.39 -12.41 -0.82
N ASP A 119 0.01 -13.15 -1.86
CA ASP A 119 -0.32 -12.59 -3.17
C ASP A 119 -1.82 -12.48 -3.33
N ASN A 120 -2.32 -11.25 -3.50
CA ASN A 120 -3.74 -11.02 -3.77
C ASN A 120 -4.20 -11.86 -4.98
N PRO A 121 -5.12 -12.83 -4.81
CA PRO A 121 -5.57 -13.67 -5.92
C PRO A 121 -6.41 -12.91 -6.94
N TYR A 122 -6.88 -11.71 -6.58
CA TYR A 122 -7.60 -10.79 -7.46
C TYR A 122 -6.69 -9.71 -8.06
N LYS A 123 -5.36 -9.89 -8.00
CA LYS A 123 -4.41 -8.97 -8.63
C LYS A 123 -4.54 -9.07 -10.16
N GLN A 124 -5.42 -8.26 -10.72
CA GLN A 124 -5.55 -8.08 -12.16
C GLN A 124 -4.49 -7.08 -12.63
N LEU A 125 -3.25 -7.55 -12.77
CA LEU A 125 -2.27 -6.77 -13.51
C LEU A 125 -2.62 -6.85 -15.00
N PRO A 126 -2.57 -5.73 -15.74
CA PRO A 126 -2.66 -5.81 -17.19
C PRO A 126 -1.52 -6.70 -17.71
N SER A 127 -1.81 -7.51 -18.73
CA SER A 127 -0.74 -8.13 -19.49
C SER A 127 -0.01 -7.03 -20.26
N TYR A 128 1.31 -6.97 -20.14
CA TYR A 128 2.16 -6.06 -20.89
C TYR A 128 3.45 -6.75 -21.29
N GLU A 129 3.95 -6.39 -22.46
CA GLU A 129 5.26 -6.77 -22.94
C GLU A 129 6.17 -5.54 -23.00
N TYR A 130 7.48 -5.75 -22.90
CA TYR A 130 8.47 -4.68 -22.94
C TYR A 130 8.27 -3.74 -24.14
N ASP A 131 8.01 -4.31 -25.31
CA ASP A 131 7.88 -3.56 -26.56
C ASP A 131 6.63 -2.70 -26.66
N GLN A 132 5.56 -3.07 -25.94
CA GLN A 132 4.29 -2.34 -25.91
C GLN A 132 4.38 -1.05 -25.08
N LEU A 133 5.30 -0.98 -24.12
CA LEU A 133 5.43 0.18 -23.25
C LEU A 133 6.16 1.33 -23.95
N ARG A 134 5.69 2.55 -23.71
CA ARG A 134 6.35 3.78 -24.16
C ARG A 134 7.61 4.01 -23.31
N LYS A 135 8.77 3.89 -23.95
CA LYS A 135 10.09 4.17 -23.34
C LYS A 135 10.28 5.67 -23.12
N GLY A 136 10.97 6.03 -22.05
CA GLY A 136 11.17 7.39 -21.61
C GLY A 136 11.50 7.45 -20.11
N ILE A 137 11.84 8.65 -19.63
CA ILE A 137 11.95 8.92 -18.19
C ILE A 137 10.68 9.64 -17.76
N ALA A 138 9.91 9.04 -16.85
CA ALA A 138 8.75 9.70 -16.24
C ALA A 138 9.23 10.83 -15.31
N CYS A 139 8.55 11.98 -15.27
CA CYS A 139 8.87 13.06 -14.33
C CYS A 139 8.50 12.65 -12.89
N ASP A 140 9.41 12.88 -11.93
CA ASP A 140 9.19 12.58 -10.51
C ASP A 140 7.96 13.28 -9.89
N MET A 141 7.64 14.48 -10.39
CA MET A 141 6.53 15.29 -9.83
C MET A 141 5.17 15.04 -10.48
N CYS A 142 5.13 14.82 -11.80
CA CYS A 142 3.87 14.77 -12.54
C CYS A 142 3.67 13.49 -13.34
N ASN A 143 4.59 12.53 -13.25
CA ASN A 143 4.60 11.25 -13.96
C ASN A 143 4.50 11.35 -15.49
N GLY A 144 4.73 12.53 -16.06
CA GLY A 144 4.71 12.74 -17.50
C GLY A 144 6.01 12.29 -18.15
N LEU A 145 5.93 11.67 -19.33
CA LEU A 145 7.10 11.24 -20.14
C LEU A 145 7.65 12.36 -21.04
N LEU A 146 7.37 13.62 -20.71
CA LEU A 146 7.80 14.79 -21.48
C LEU A 146 9.06 15.40 -20.84
N VAL A 147 10.11 14.59 -20.73
CA VAL A 147 11.38 14.97 -20.09
C VAL A 147 12.47 15.15 -21.14
N LEU A 148 13.14 16.30 -21.11
CA LEU A 148 14.30 16.62 -21.94
C LEU A 148 15.59 16.55 -21.12
N VAL A 149 16.70 16.20 -21.78
CA VAL A 149 18.03 16.18 -21.15
C VAL A 149 18.82 17.40 -21.62
N GLU A 150 19.14 18.30 -20.70
CA GLU A 150 19.97 19.48 -20.94
C GLU A 150 21.22 19.41 -20.06
N GLY A 151 22.37 19.12 -20.70
CA GLY A 151 23.64 18.96 -20.01
C GLY A 151 23.54 17.93 -18.88
N LYS A 152 23.65 18.38 -17.62
CA LYS A 152 23.60 17.52 -16.42
C LYS A 152 22.18 17.27 -15.87
N LYS A 153 21.16 17.94 -16.40
CA LYS A 153 19.79 17.94 -15.85
C LYS A 153 18.78 17.28 -16.79
N CYS A 154 17.75 16.70 -16.18
CA CYS A 154 16.49 16.35 -16.82
C CYS A 154 15.47 17.46 -16.49
N ILE A 155 14.73 17.95 -17.48
CA ILE A 155 13.73 19.00 -17.33
C ILE A 155 12.40 18.50 -17.90
N CYS A 156 11.36 18.50 -17.07
CA CYS A 156 10.02 18.15 -17.51
C CYS A 156 9.36 19.35 -18.21
N THR A 157 9.02 19.22 -19.49
CA THR A 157 8.35 20.30 -20.25
C THR A 157 6.87 20.44 -19.92
N LYS A 158 6.29 19.50 -19.16
CA LYS A 158 4.90 19.58 -18.68
C LYS A 158 4.75 20.42 -17.41
N CYS A 159 5.62 20.22 -16.42
CA CYS A 159 5.50 20.86 -15.09
C CYS A 159 6.70 21.73 -14.69
N GLY A 160 7.77 21.78 -15.49
CA GLY A 160 8.97 22.57 -15.21
C GLY A 160 9.91 21.97 -14.16
N HIS A 161 9.57 20.83 -13.56
CA HIS A 161 10.43 20.17 -12.58
C HIS A 161 11.77 19.78 -13.20
N HIS A 162 12.86 19.96 -12.43
CA HIS A 162 14.21 19.64 -12.84
C HIS A 162 14.89 18.71 -11.83
N GLU A 163 15.60 17.72 -12.34
CA GLU A 163 16.40 16.79 -11.54
C GLU A 163 17.72 16.50 -12.24
N THR A 164 18.66 15.82 -11.57
CA THR A 164 19.89 15.38 -12.25
C THR A 164 19.60 14.18 -13.15
N VAL A 165 20.31 14.05 -14.27
CA VAL A 165 20.19 12.85 -15.12
C VAL A 165 20.56 11.58 -14.36
N GLU A 166 21.47 11.66 -13.39
CA GLU A 166 21.83 10.53 -12.55
C GLU A 166 20.63 10.08 -11.70
N SER A 167 19.98 10.99 -10.99
CA SER A 167 18.75 10.71 -10.22
C SER A 167 17.65 10.12 -11.09
N ALA A 168 17.40 10.73 -12.25
CA ALA A 168 16.37 10.30 -13.19
C ALA A 168 16.61 8.87 -13.70
N VAL A 169 17.84 8.55 -14.10
CA VAL A 169 18.21 7.21 -14.59
C VAL A 169 18.08 6.17 -13.49
N LEU A 170 18.52 6.47 -12.26
CA LEU A 170 18.39 5.51 -11.14
C LEU A 170 16.93 5.23 -10.80
N ARG A 171 16.04 6.24 -10.89
CA ARG A 171 14.61 6.04 -10.72
C ARG A 171 14.02 5.17 -11.84
N SER A 172 14.40 5.42 -13.09
CA SER A 172 14.01 4.58 -14.23
C SER A 172 14.54 3.15 -14.15
N VAL A 173 15.71 2.91 -13.54
CA VAL A 173 16.22 1.55 -13.29
C VAL A 173 15.35 0.83 -12.26
N LYS A 174 14.91 1.50 -11.20
CA LYS A 174 13.99 0.93 -10.21
C LYS A 174 12.64 0.58 -10.83
N GLU A 175 12.12 1.45 -11.68
CA GLU A 175 10.91 1.20 -12.46
C GLU A 175 11.06 -0.02 -13.37
N PHE A 176 12.18 -0.11 -14.11
CA PHE A 176 12.48 -1.25 -14.97
C PHE A 176 12.53 -2.56 -14.17
N LYS A 177 13.24 -2.60 -13.03
CA LYS A 177 13.30 -3.80 -12.16
C LYS A 177 11.91 -4.19 -11.62
N LEU A 178 11.02 -3.21 -11.37
CA LEU A 178 9.66 -3.46 -10.89
C LEU A 178 8.76 -4.06 -11.98
N LEU A 179 8.84 -3.53 -13.20
CA LEU A 179 8.04 -3.99 -14.34
C LEU A 179 8.56 -5.31 -14.93
N PHE A 180 9.87 -5.51 -14.90
CA PHE A 180 10.53 -6.65 -15.54
C PHE A 180 11.47 -7.35 -14.54
N PRO A 181 10.92 -7.99 -13.48
CA PRO A 181 11.72 -8.60 -12.42
C PRO A 181 12.63 -9.74 -12.91
N ASN A 182 12.28 -10.36 -14.04
CA ASN A 182 13.06 -11.45 -14.64
C ASN A 182 14.13 -10.95 -15.62
N GLU A 183 14.14 -9.65 -15.96
CA GLU A 183 15.08 -9.07 -16.91
C GLU A 183 16.33 -8.53 -16.23
N ARG A 184 17.49 -8.76 -16.84
CA ARG A 184 18.76 -8.27 -16.31
C ARG A 184 18.94 -6.79 -16.61
N VAL A 185 19.39 -6.03 -15.62
CA VAL A 185 19.76 -4.62 -15.82
C VAL A 185 21.09 -4.54 -16.56
N THR A 186 21.03 -4.24 -17.86
CA THR A 186 22.21 -4.00 -18.69
C THR A 186 22.27 -2.54 -19.12
N THR A 187 23.46 -2.06 -19.51
CA THR A 187 23.58 -0.72 -20.09
C THR A 187 22.68 -0.55 -21.33
N ASN A 188 22.50 -1.60 -22.14
CA ASN A 188 21.64 -1.58 -23.32
C ASN A 188 20.17 -1.42 -22.94
N ALA A 189 19.69 -2.26 -22.02
CA ALA A 189 18.30 -2.25 -21.58
C ALA A 189 17.92 -0.90 -20.97
N ILE A 190 18.75 -0.33 -20.11
CA ILE A 190 18.47 0.96 -19.48
C ILE A 190 18.61 2.12 -20.45
N PHE A 191 19.52 2.03 -21.42
CA PHE A 191 19.64 3.03 -22.47
C PHE A 191 18.37 3.09 -23.34
N ASP A 192 17.88 1.93 -23.79
CA ASP A 192 16.62 1.85 -24.54
C ASP A 192 15.41 2.30 -23.69
N TRP A 193 15.34 1.81 -22.45
CA TRP A 193 14.26 2.15 -21.52
C TRP A 193 14.17 3.66 -21.24
N CYS A 194 15.30 4.31 -20.96
CA CYS A 194 15.34 5.74 -20.69
C CYS A 194 15.01 6.56 -21.94
N LYS A 195 15.54 6.17 -23.11
CA LYS A 195 15.38 6.78 -24.46
C LYS A 195 15.76 8.26 -24.64
N VAL A 196 15.61 9.11 -23.63
CA VAL A 196 15.89 10.55 -23.65
C VAL A 196 17.36 10.89 -23.39
N VAL A 197 18.12 9.95 -22.82
CA VAL A 197 19.56 10.12 -22.58
C VAL A 197 20.31 9.69 -23.83
N THR A 198 20.89 10.65 -24.55
CA THR A 198 21.53 10.40 -25.86
C THR A 198 22.84 9.62 -25.80
N SER A 199 23.52 9.60 -24.65
CA SER A 199 24.82 8.96 -24.50
C SER A 199 24.73 7.66 -23.70
N LYS A 200 24.91 6.53 -24.38
CA LYS A 200 25.04 5.21 -23.75
C LYS A 200 26.21 5.13 -22.77
N ARG A 201 27.33 5.81 -23.06
CA ARG A 201 28.48 5.92 -22.15
C ARG A 201 28.10 6.58 -20.82
N ARG A 202 27.18 7.55 -20.86
CA ARG A 202 26.68 8.21 -19.65
C ARG A 202 25.85 7.26 -18.79
N ILE A 203 24.97 6.47 -19.40
CA ILE A 203 24.22 5.41 -18.71
C ILE A 203 25.18 4.42 -18.07
N ASN A 204 26.16 3.90 -18.83
CA ASN A 204 27.15 2.98 -18.29
C ASN A 204 27.87 3.56 -17.06
N ARG A 205 28.32 4.82 -17.14
CA ARG A 205 28.99 5.48 -16.01
C ARG A 205 28.08 5.61 -14.79
N ILE A 206 26.79 5.94 -14.98
CA ILE A 206 25.81 6.03 -13.89
C ILE A 206 25.62 4.65 -13.26
N LEU A 207 25.44 3.61 -14.06
CA LEU A 207 25.25 2.25 -13.57
C LEU A 207 26.48 1.74 -12.82
N SER A 208 27.68 1.85 -13.41
CA SER A 208 28.94 1.41 -12.79
C SER A 208 29.31 2.17 -11.51
N LYS A 209 28.79 3.39 -11.33
CA LYS A 209 28.99 4.17 -10.11
C LYS A 209 28.04 3.73 -8.98
N ASN A 210 26.84 3.27 -9.31
CA ASN A 210 25.75 3.07 -8.33
C ASN A 210 25.36 1.60 -8.10
N TYR A 211 25.77 0.68 -8.98
CA TYR A 211 25.44 -0.74 -8.92
C TYR A 211 26.70 -1.60 -9.04
N LYS A 212 26.62 -2.84 -8.55
CA LYS A 212 27.71 -3.81 -8.69
C LYS A 212 27.61 -4.49 -10.04
N ILE A 213 28.73 -4.64 -10.73
CA ILE A 213 28.80 -5.42 -11.96
C ILE A 213 28.91 -6.90 -11.60
N VAL A 214 28.05 -7.71 -12.19
CA VAL A 214 28.05 -9.17 -12.07
C VAL A 214 28.19 -9.80 -13.47
N GLY A 215 29.05 -10.82 -13.57
CA GLY A 215 29.36 -11.49 -14.84
C GLY A 215 30.56 -10.89 -15.59
N THR A 216 30.92 -11.52 -16.72
CA THR A 216 32.08 -11.15 -17.53
C THR A 216 31.69 -10.86 -18.98
N HIS A 217 32.37 -9.90 -19.61
CA HIS A 217 32.20 -9.51 -21.01
C HIS A 217 30.72 -9.33 -21.42
N GLN A 218 30.23 -10.16 -22.35
CA GLN A 218 28.89 -10.06 -22.93
C GLN A 218 27.77 -10.46 -21.94
N TRP A 219 28.11 -11.10 -20.83
CA TRP A 219 27.17 -11.53 -19.80
C TRP A 219 27.10 -10.58 -18.60
N ALA A 220 27.79 -9.43 -18.67
CA ALA A 220 27.84 -8.46 -17.59
C ALA A 220 26.50 -7.72 -17.41
N TYR A 221 26.01 -7.68 -16.19
CA TYR A 221 24.82 -6.94 -15.78
C TYR A 221 25.05 -6.22 -14.44
N TYR A 222 24.11 -5.36 -14.06
CA TYR A 222 24.18 -4.54 -12.86
C TYR A 222 23.18 -5.02 -11.81
N GLU A 223 23.64 -5.21 -10.58
CA GLU A 223 22.82 -5.56 -9.42
C GLU A 223 22.76 -4.42 -8.40
#